data_AF-F8PMX4-F1
#
_entry.id   AF-F8PMX4-F1
#
_cell.length_a   1.000
_cell.length_b   1.000
_cell.length_c   1.000
_cell.angle_alpha   90.00
_cell.angle_beta   90.00
_cell.angle_gamma   90.00
#
_symmetry.space_group_name_H-M   'P 1'
#
loop_
_entity.id
_entity.type
_entity.pdbx_description
1 polymer ?
#
loop_
_entity_poly.entity_id
_entity_poly.type
_entity_poly.pdbx_seq_one_letter_code
_entity_poly.pdbx_strand_id
1 'polypeptide(L)'
;MLVEDDFPICGEWGWGGVRGVMNELEKGRHNSTLLDRWGGFVGTGGSGLIVHRSLLSVLIFLMRAHSDLISPLPPALPQRPADLIIQDCLLGNDPLCPRRPGGGSLVITSKLAMDHIGALSSTTKGRRYEEDKWKCGWRHPFHGQPEVVVVPI
;
A
#
# COMPACT_ATOMS: atom_id res chain seq x y z
N MET A 1 -10.46 -8.81 -5.21
CA MET A 1 -9.34 -8.02 -4.65
C MET A 1 -8.11 -8.91 -4.67
N LEU A 2 -6.93 -8.32 -4.79
CA LEU A 2 -5.66 -9.02 -4.59
C LEU A 2 -5.09 -8.60 -3.24
N VAL A 3 -4.57 -9.54 -2.47
CA VAL A 3 -3.92 -9.30 -1.18
C VAL A 3 -2.52 -9.90 -1.27
N GLU A 4 -1.50 -9.10 -0.99
CA GLU A 4 -0.13 -9.60 -0.77
C GLU A 4 0.05 -9.90 0.72
N ASP A 5 0.60 -11.08 1.02
CA ASP A 5 0.85 -11.52 2.38
C ASP A 5 2.15 -12.33 2.49
N ASP A 6 3.26 -11.63 2.75
CA ASP A 6 4.54 -12.27 3.13
C ASP A 6 4.69 -12.46 4.66
N PHE A 7 3.79 -11.91 5.50
CA PHE A 7 3.99 -11.78 6.95
C PHE A 7 2.76 -12.11 7.80
N PRO A 8 2.91 -12.78 8.95
CA PRO A 8 1.76 -13.21 9.73
C PRO A 8 0.92 -12.03 10.25
N ILE A 9 -0.41 -12.19 10.19
CA ILE A 9 -1.36 -11.25 10.80
C ILE A 9 -1.31 -11.34 12.34
N CYS A 10 -1.35 -10.19 13.00
CA CYS A 10 -1.23 -10.05 14.45
C CYS A 10 -2.52 -10.42 15.19
N GLY A 11 -2.78 -11.72 15.34
CA GLY A 11 -3.91 -12.24 16.12
C GLY A 11 -5.27 -11.67 15.71
N GLU A 12 -6.24 -11.75 16.62
CA GLU A 12 -7.63 -11.33 16.35
C GLU A 12 -7.78 -9.83 16.04
N TRP A 13 -6.99 -8.98 16.70
CA TRP A 13 -7.06 -7.53 16.48
C TRP A 13 -6.50 -7.14 15.11
N GLY A 14 -5.45 -7.83 14.63
CA GLY A 14 -4.93 -7.65 13.27
C GLY A 14 -5.97 -8.03 12.21
N TRP A 15 -6.63 -9.18 12.40
CA TRP A 15 -7.77 -9.60 11.55
C TRP A 15 -8.96 -8.62 11.63
N GLY A 16 -9.20 -8.01 12.79
CA GLY A 16 -10.14 -6.90 12.94
C GLY A 16 -9.78 -5.72 12.05
N GLY A 17 -8.50 -5.34 12.01
CA GLY A 17 -7.96 -4.31 11.13
C GLY A 17 -8.16 -4.61 9.65
N VAL A 18 -7.79 -5.83 9.20
CA VAL A 18 -8.01 -6.28 7.82
C VAL A 18 -9.48 -6.16 7.43
N ARG A 19 -10.39 -6.68 8.27
CA ARG A 19 -11.84 -6.58 8.04
C ARG A 19 -12.31 -5.13 7.98
N GLY A 20 -11.82 -4.27 8.86
CA GLY A 20 -12.16 -2.85 8.86
C GLY A 20 -11.73 -2.15 7.57
N VAL A 21 -10.51 -2.41 7.10
CA VAL A 21 -10.01 -1.89 5.81
C VAL A 21 -10.86 -2.39 4.65
N MET A 22 -11.17 -3.68 4.61
CA MET A 22 -12.03 -4.26 3.57
C MET A 22 -13.42 -3.61 3.57
N ASN A 23 -14.02 -3.40 4.74
CA ASN A 23 -15.30 -2.70 4.86
C ASN A 23 -15.21 -1.26 4.33
N GLU A 24 -14.16 -0.53 4.66
CA GLU A 24 -13.93 0.81 4.13
C GLU A 24 -13.74 0.83 2.61
N LEU A 25 -13.09 -0.18 2.03
CA LEU A 25 -12.96 -0.30 0.57
C LEU A 25 -14.30 -0.60 -0.10
N GLU A 26 -15.13 -1.43 0.51
CA GLU A 26 -16.45 -1.80 -0.04
C GLU A 26 -17.49 -0.68 0.08
N LYS A 27 -17.39 0.22 1.08
CA LYS A 27 -18.28 1.40 1.20
C LYS A 27 -18.33 2.24 -0.09
N GLY A 28 -17.20 2.33 -0.81
CA GLY A 28 -17.08 3.09 -2.05
C GLY A 28 -17.53 2.36 -3.32
N ARG A 29 -18.11 1.15 -3.21
CA ARG A 29 -18.54 0.34 -4.38
C ARG A 29 -19.96 0.64 -4.86
N HIS A 30 -20.77 1.40 -4.12
CA HIS A 30 -22.18 1.59 -4.46
C HIS A 30 -22.41 2.54 -5.65
N ASN A 31 -23.14 2.04 -6.66
CA ASN A 31 -23.83 2.77 -7.75
C ASN A 31 -23.01 3.67 -8.70
N SER A 32 -21.68 3.59 -8.67
CA SER A 32 -20.81 4.36 -9.57
C SER A 32 -19.82 3.42 -10.28
N THR A 33 -19.58 3.65 -11.57
CA THR A 33 -18.46 3.03 -12.30
C THR A 33 -17.10 3.53 -11.80
N LEU A 34 -17.10 4.61 -11.02
CA LEU A 34 -15.92 5.17 -10.36
C LEU A 34 -15.88 4.69 -8.91
N LEU A 35 -14.83 3.91 -8.61
CA LEU A 35 -14.52 3.50 -7.25
C LEU A 35 -13.85 4.65 -6.51
N ASP A 36 -14.37 4.97 -5.33
CA ASP A 36 -13.80 6.01 -4.48
C ASP A 36 -12.43 5.61 -3.90
N ARG A 37 -12.22 4.32 -3.63
CA ARG A 37 -11.00 3.81 -2.99
C ARG A 37 -10.52 2.58 -3.73
N TRP A 38 -9.20 2.45 -3.90
CA TRP A 38 -8.62 1.41 -4.74
C TRP A 38 -7.68 0.48 -4.00
N GLY A 39 -7.22 0.85 -2.80
CA GLY A 39 -6.35 -0.03 -2.05
C GLY A 39 -6.35 0.17 -0.55
N GLY A 40 -6.02 -0.91 0.14
CA GLY A 40 -5.78 -0.97 1.56
C GLY A 40 -4.32 -1.31 1.85
N PHE A 41 -3.80 -0.87 2.99
CA PHE A 41 -2.48 -1.27 3.45
C PHE A 41 -2.47 -1.44 4.96
N VAL A 42 -2.20 -2.66 5.40
CA VAL A 42 -2.29 -3.06 6.82
C VAL A 42 -0.96 -3.50 7.41
N GLY A 43 0.07 -3.67 6.56
CA GLY A 43 1.40 -4.11 6.94
C GLY A 43 2.46 -3.07 6.59
N THR A 44 3.62 -3.55 6.17
CA THR A 44 4.77 -2.72 5.80
C THR A 44 5.49 -3.34 4.60
N GLY A 45 6.32 -2.57 3.91
CA GLY A 45 6.95 -3.02 2.68
C GLY A 45 5.92 -3.47 1.64
N GLY A 46 6.12 -4.63 1.02
CA GLY A 46 5.18 -5.24 0.08
C GLY A 46 3.90 -5.78 0.70
N SER A 47 3.88 -6.01 2.02
CA SER A 47 2.90 -6.91 2.63
C SER A 47 1.71 -6.25 3.29
N GLY A 48 0.57 -6.93 3.19
CA GLY A 48 -0.70 -6.39 3.61
C GLY A 48 -1.25 -5.36 2.63
N LEU A 49 -0.73 -5.33 1.41
CA LEU A 49 -1.30 -4.53 0.33
C LEU A 49 -2.55 -5.22 -0.20
N ILE A 50 -3.66 -4.49 -0.21
CA ILE A 50 -4.95 -4.93 -0.73
C ILE A 50 -5.28 -4.02 -1.91
N VAL A 51 -5.55 -4.57 -3.10
CA VAL A 51 -5.90 -3.74 -4.27
C VAL A 51 -7.18 -4.20 -4.94
N HIS A 52 -7.95 -3.22 -5.40
CA HIS A 52 -9.11 -3.47 -6.23
C HIS A 52 -8.67 -3.93 -7.63
N ARG A 53 -9.40 -4.89 -8.20
CA ARG A 53 -9.04 -5.53 -9.48
C ARG A 53 -8.94 -4.54 -10.66
N SER A 54 -9.69 -3.43 -10.61
CA SER A 54 -9.69 -2.42 -11.66
C SER A 54 -8.38 -1.64 -11.76
N LEU A 55 -7.59 -1.62 -10.69
CA LEU A 55 -6.29 -0.96 -10.69
C LEU A 55 -5.19 -1.88 -11.28
N LEU A 56 -5.43 -3.19 -11.43
CA LEU A 56 -4.39 -4.14 -11.83
C LEU A 56 -3.76 -3.83 -13.19
N SER A 57 -4.56 -3.44 -14.19
CA SER A 57 -4.01 -3.07 -15.51
C SER A 57 -3.11 -1.83 -15.44
N VAL A 58 -3.47 -0.87 -14.60
CA VAL A 58 -2.66 0.33 -14.32
C VAL A 58 -1.38 -0.07 -13.60
N LEU A 59 -1.45 -0.87 -12.54
CA LEU A 59 -0.27 -1.30 -11.80
C LEU A 59 0.67 -2.12 -12.68
N ILE A 60 0.17 -3.00 -13.55
CA ILE A 60 1.02 -3.73 -14.51
C ILE A 60 1.76 -2.77 -15.43
N PHE A 61 1.07 -1.77 -15.99
CA PHE A 61 1.70 -0.75 -16.83
C PHE A 61 2.76 0.04 -16.05
N LEU A 62 2.41 0.51 -14.86
CA LEU A 62 3.29 1.28 -13.99
C LEU A 62 4.55 0.49 -13.61
N MET A 63 4.37 -0.76 -13.16
CA MET A 63 5.48 -1.64 -12.80
C MET A 63 6.40 -1.89 -13.98
N ARG A 64 5.85 -2.13 -15.18
CA ARG A 64 6.67 -2.27 -16.40
C ARG A 64 7.46 -1.00 -16.69
N ALA A 65 6.81 0.16 -16.65
CA ALA A 65 7.47 1.45 -16.87
C ALA A 65 8.64 1.68 -15.90
N HIS A 66 8.50 1.31 -14.62
CA HIS A 66 9.56 1.44 -13.62
C HIS A 66 10.64 0.35 -13.69
N SER A 67 10.37 -0.79 -14.32
CA SER A 67 11.31 -1.92 -14.40
C SER A 67 12.06 -2.02 -15.74
N ASP A 68 11.58 -1.36 -16.79
CA ASP A 68 12.11 -1.52 -18.15
C ASP A 68 13.52 -0.92 -18.29
N LEU A 69 14.39 -1.62 -19.03
CA LEU A 69 15.72 -1.14 -19.40
C LEU A 69 15.63 0.10 -20.30
N ILE A 70 14.58 0.18 -21.13
CA ILE A 70 14.25 1.35 -21.94
C ILE A 70 12.97 1.96 -21.37
N SER A 71 13.08 2.43 -20.12
CA SER A 71 11.96 3.07 -19.44
C SER A 71 11.54 4.38 -20.14
N PRO A 72 10.24 4.68 -20.23
CA PRO A 72 9.76 6.00 -20.62
C PRO A 72 10.01 7.07 -19.54
N LEU A 73 10.46 6.68 -18.34
CA LEU A 73 10.77 7.59 -17.24
C LEU A 73 12.15 8.25 -17.44
N PRO A 74 12.37 9.47 -16.90
CA PRO A 74 13.66 10.12 -16.97
C PRO A 74 14.79 9.24 -16.40
N PRO A 75 15.97 9.15 -17.05
CA PRO A 75 17.08 8.32 -16.58
C PRO A 75 17.60 8.66 -15.17
N ALA A 76 17.34 9.88 -14.71
CA ALA A 76 17.71 10.34 -13.37
C ALA A 76 16.75 9.86 -12.27
N LEU A 77 15.63 9.22 -12.62
CA LEU A 77 14.69 8.70 -11.65
C LEU A 77 15.27 7.41 -11.04
N PRO A 78 15.45 7.32 -9.72
CA PRO A 78 16.03 6.13 -9.11
C PRO A 78 15.10 4.92 -9.31
N GLN A 79 15.69 3.74 -9.44
CA GLN A 79 14.93 2.49 -9.36
C GLN A 79 14.29 2.38 -7.98
N ARG A 80 13.00 2.04 -7.94
CA ARG A 80 12.22 1.98 -6.71
C ARG A 80 11.67 0.56 -6.49
N PRO A 81 11.59 0.10 -5.23
CA PRO A 81 10.82 -1.07 -4.86
C PRO A 81 9.36 -0.99 -5.33
N ALA A 82 8.79 -2.14 -5.70
CA ALA A 82 7.44 -2.26 -6.26
C ALA A 82 6.36 -1.74 -5.30
N ASP A 83 6.51 -2.04 -4.02
CA ASP A 83 5.62 -1.60 -2.95
C ASP A 83 5.55 -0.08 -2.87
N LEU A 84 6.70 0.61 -2.93
CA LEU A 84 6.72 2.08 -2.92
C LEU A 84 6.05 2.68 -4.16
N ILE A 85 6.18 2.04 -5.32
CA ILE A 85 5.52 2.47 -6.56
C ILE A 85 4.00 2.34 -6.42
N ILE A 86 3.52 1.19 -5.92
CA ILE A 86 2.08 0.97 -5.74
C ILE A 86 1.50 1.89 -4.65
N GLN A 87 2.22 2.08 -3.54
CA GLN A 87 1.82 2.99 -2.47
C GLN A 87 1.72 4.44 -2.98
N ASP A 88 2.69 4.93 -3.76
CA ASP A 88 2.64 6.27 -4.33
C ASP A 88 1.48 6.45 -5.32
N CYS A 89 1.17 5.41 -6.12
CA CYS A 89 -0.01 5.40 -6.96
C CYS A 89 -1.29 5.54 -6.12
N LEU A 90 -1.43 4.74 -5.05
CA LEU A 90 -2.61 4.78 -4.18
C LEU A 90 -2.73 6.10 -3.40
N LEU A 91 -1.61 6.74 -3.05
CA LEU A 91 -1.57 8.07 -2.43
C LEU A 91 -1.85 9.21 -3.42
N GLY A 92 -1.79 8.94 -4.74
CA GLY A 92 -1.96 9.95 -5.78
C GLY A 92 -0.71 10.77 -6.09
N ASN A 93 0.46 10.32 -5.62
CA ASN A 93 1.75 10.96 -5.85
C ASN A 93 2.35 10.59 -7.21
N ASP A 94 2.02 9.40 -7.73
CA ASP A 94 2.53 8.96 -9.04
C ASP A 94 1.73 9.59 -10.21
N PRO A 95 2.39 10.29 -11.15
CA PRO A 95 1.71 10.97 -12.25
C PRO A 95 1.12 10.03 -13.31
N LEU A 96 1.56 8.77 -13.37
CA LEU A 96 1.06 7.75 -14.29
C LEU A 96 -0.15 7.00 -13.72
N CYS A 97 -0.43 7.18 -12.43
CA CYS A 97 -1.58 6.61 -11.76
C CYS A 97 -2.83 7.49 -11.95
N PRO A 98 -4.04 6.91 -12.12
CA PRO A 98 -5.28 7.67 -12.18
C PRO A 98 -5.42 8.60 -10.98
N ARG A 99 -5.65 9.89 -11.23
CA ARG A 99 -5.89 10.86 -10.16
C ARG A 99 -7.36 10.86 -9.78
N ARG A 100 -7.65 10.83 -8.48
CA ARG A 100 -9.00 11.03 -7.95
C ARG A 100 -9.21 12.51 -7.60
N PRO A 101 -10.38 13.10 -7.92
CA PRO A 101 -10.80 14.35 -7.31
C PRO A 101 -10.91 14.17 -5.80
N GLY A 102 -10.21 15.02 -5.02
CA GLY A 102 -10.32 15.05 -3.56
C GLY A 102 -9.31 14.20 -2.77
N GLY A 103 -8.25 13.67 -3.39
CA GLY A 103 -7.10 13.08 -2.67
C GLY A 103 -6.89 11.57 -2.90
N GLY A 104 -6.08 10.96 -2.03
CA GLY A 104 -5.63 9.57 -2.11
C GLY A 104 -6.74 8.53 -2.02
N SER A 105 -6.45 7.34 -2.53
CA SER A 105 -7.36 6.19 -2.64
C SER A 105 -7.04 5.06 -1.65
N LEU A 106 -6.17 5.37 -0.68
CA LEU A 106 -5.58 4.44 0.27
C LEU A 106 -6.31 4.43 1.61
N VAL A 107 -6.66 3.23 2.07
CA VAL A 107 -7.13 2.96 3.44
C VAL A 107 -6.01 2.27 4.21
N ILE A 108 -5.76 2.69 5.44
CA ILE A 108 -4.76 2.07 6.31
C ILE A 108 -5.37 1.70 7.64
N THR A 109 -4.71 0.83 8.39
CA THR A 109 -4.93 0.70 9.83
C THR A 109 -4.14 1.75 10.60
N SER A 110 -4.57 2.12 11.82
CA SER A 110 -3.82 3.05 12.69
C SER A 110 -2.45 2.50 13.08
N LYS A 111 -2.35 1.18 13.22
CA LYS A 111 -1.13 0.44 13.53
C LYS A 111 -0.95 -0.70 12.55
N LEU A 112 0.28 -1.18 12.41
CA LEU A 112 0.60 -2.35 11.60
C LEU A 112 -0.09 -3.58 12.18
N ALA A 113 -0.88 -4.25 11.36
CA ALA A 113 -1.66 -5.44 11.67
C ALA A 113 -0.96 -6.74 11.26
N MET A 114 0.27 -6.65 10.72
CA MET A 114 1.10 -7.78 10.31
C MET A 114 2.49 -7.65 10.95
N ASP A 115 3.09 -8.78 11.30
CA ASP A 115 4.39 -8.81 11.98
C ASP A 115 5.54 -8.87 10.98
N HIS A 116 6.25 -7.76 10.80
CA HIS A 116 7.40 -7.71 9.90
C HIS A 116 8.59 -8.52 10.46
N ILE A 117 8.69 -9.79 10.06
CA ILE A 117 9.80 -10.67 10.45
C ILE A 117 11.06 -10.47 9.58
N GLY A 118 10.99 -9.63 8.55
CA GLY A 118 12.06 -9.37 7.57
C GLY A 118 12.93 -8.14 7.84
N ALA A 119 12.95 -7.58 9.06
CA ALA A 119 13.63 -6.31 9.39
C ALA A 119 15.10 -6.21 8.90
N LEU A 120 15.80 -7.35 8.89
CA LEU A 120 17.21 -7.45 8.48
C LEU A 120 17.43 -7.63 6.97
N SER A 121 16.36 -7.90 6.21
CA SER A 121 16.42 -8.30 4.80
C SER A 121 15.84 -7.23 3.85
N SER A 122 16.15 -5.95 4.10
CA SER A 122 15.69 -4.87 3.22
C SER A 122 16.23 -5.02 1.80
N THR A 123 15.35 -4.89 0.81
CA THR A 123 15.71 -4.81 -0.61
C THR A 123 16.29 -3.45 -1.00
N THR A 124 16.21 -2.44 -0.12
CA THR A 124 16.82 -1.13 -0.35
C THR A 124 18.30 -1.15 0.02
N LYS A 125 19.18 -0.90 -0.95
CA LYS A 125 20.64 -0.89 -0.74
C LYS A 125 21.03 0.04 0.43
N GLY A 126 21.75 -0.52 1.40
CA GLY A 126 22.28 0.23 2.55
C GLY A 126 21.26 0.52 3.66
N ARG A 127 20.01 0.08 3.55
CA ARG A 127 19.04 0.17 4.66
C ARG A 127 19.07 -1.09 5.51
N ARG A 128 19.14 -0.89 6.82
CA ARG A 128 18.87 -1.89 7.85
C ARG A 128 17.89 -1.29 8.84
N TYR A 129 16.94 -2.09 9.29
CA TYR A 129 15.98 -1.69 10.32
C TYR A 129 16.33 -2.40 11.62
N GLU A 130 16.01 -1.76 12.74
CA GLU A 130 16.05 -2.40 14.05
C GLU A 130 15.05 -3.57 14.07
N GLU A 131 15.35 -4.63 14.82
CA GLU A 131 14.58 -5.87 14.77
C GLU A 131 13.13 -5.68 15.20
N ASP A 132 12.87 -4.78 16.14
CA ASP A 132 11.55 -4.44 16.67
C ASP A 132 10.77 -3.47 15.78
N LYS A 133 11.43 -2.89 14.76
CA LYS A 133 10.81 -1.91 13.88
C LYS A 133 9.84 -2.59 12.93
N TRP A 134 8.68 -1.96 12.77
CA TRP A 134 7.61 -2.40 11.87
C TRP A 134 6.90 -3.69 12.26
N LYS A 135 7.08 -4.13 13.51
CA LYS A 135 6.33 -5.25 14.08
C LYS A 135 4.87 -4.88 14.35
N CYS A 136 4.10 -5.90 14.74
CA CYS A 136 2.75 -5.74 15.28
C CYS A 136 2.61 -4.53 16.21
N GLY A 137 1.64 -3.67 15.94
CA GLY A 137 1.28 -2.55 16.82
C GLY A 137 2.10 -1.27 16.60
N TRP A 138 3.12 -1.30 15.73
CA TRP A 138 3.78 -0.07 15.29
C TRP A 138 2.79 0.89 14.63
N ARG A 139 2.95 2.19 14.86
CA ARG A 139 2.13 3.19 14.17
C ARG A 139 2.35 3.09 12.66
N HIS A 140 1.27 3.03 11.89
CA HIS A 140 1.38 2.94 10.44
C HIS A 140 2.07 4.20 9.87
N PRO A 141 3.05 4.08 8.93
CA PRO A 141 3.84 5.21 8.45
C PRO A 141 3.03 6.37 7.87
N PHE A 142 1.94 6.04 7.15
CA PHE A 142 1.05 7.03 6.56
C PHE A 142 0.02 7.61 7.55
N HIS A 143 0.02 7.17 8.82
CA HIS A 143 -0.92 7.71 9.81
C HIS A 143 -0.70 9.21 10.02
N GLY A 144 -1.74 10.00 9.76
CA GLY A 144 -1.72 11.46 9.89
C GLY A 144 -1.58 12.19 8.56
N GLN A 145 -1.42 11.47 7.45
CA GLN A 145 -1.57 12.06 6.12
C GLN A 145 -3.04 12.38 5.83
N PRO A 146 -3.38 13.58 5.33
CA PRO A 146 -4.77 13.96 5.05
C PRO A 146 -5.40 13.14 3.91
N GLU A 147 -4.60 12.54 3.04
CA GLU A 147 -5.02 11.75 1.88
C GLU A 147 -5.36 10.29 2.21
N VAL A 148 -5.16 9.82 3.44
CA VAL A 148 -5.45 8.43 3.84
C VAL A 148 -6.63 8.33 4.79
N VAL A 149 -7.40 7.25 4.63
CA VAL A 149 -8.47 6.89 5.55
C VAL A 149 -7.91 5.92 6.58
N VAL A 150 -8.07 6.22 7.87
CA VAL A 150 -7.50 5.42 8.95
C VAL A 150 -8.59 4.61 9.65
N VAL A 151 -8.38 3.29 9.71
CA VAL A 151 -9.18 2.34 10.50
C VAL A 151 -8.52 2.14 11.86
N PRO A 152 -9.19 2.50 12.98
CA PRO A 152 -8.59 2.40 14.31
C PRO A 152 -8.52 0.95 14.82
N ILE A 153 -7.32 0.55 15.25
CA ILE A 153 -6.96 -0.69 15.96
C ILE A 153 -5.83 -0.45 16.99
#